data_AF-A0A6J6DYC5-F1
#
_entry.id   AF-A0A6J6DYC5-F1
#
_cell.length_a   1.000
_cell.length_b   1.000
_cell.length_c   1.000
_cell.angle_alpha   90.00
_cell.angle_beta   90.00
_cell.angle_gamma   90.00
#
_symmetry.space_group_name_H-M   'P 1'
#
loop_
_entity.id
_entity.type
_entity.pdbx_description
1 polymer ?
#
loop_
_entity_poly.entity_id
_entity_poly.type
_entity_poly.pdbx_seq_one_letter_code
_entity_poly.pdbx_strand_id
1 'polypeptide(L)'
;MTAALSGLLGWKDLQVILTKAPVDKEGNSLAPEGLDLKVARYFPLAKVLHAFDAGICATGYNGVHELLPAQIPTVFVSNIRGTDDQEARARWCNDFGFALRADQADLADITAKVKMLQDPEVRKHLSEKCAELPDTTGGQEIANMLYQLATAPKGKKASGLTYKRLLVQDRISRGSRHVIMLGLRRLALVYRFLHPHIKVQEIDQAPPVFGDQTTAAELHPLIKSSTRFEHLISGASASYRKRREEIAFAAYGKETVITKTK
;
A
#
# COMPACT_ATOMS: atom_id res chain seq x y z
N MET A 1 11.02 8.49 14.61
CA MET A 1 10.33 8.16 15.88
C MET A 1 10.75 9.11 16.98
N THR A 2 12.03 9.14 17.39
CA THR A 2 12.54 10.04 18.45
C THR A 2 12.14 11.50 18.23
N ALA A 3 12.41 12.08 17.06
CA ALA A 3 12.01 13.45 16.73
C ALA A 3 10.51 13.73 16.93
N ALA A 4 9.66 12.80 16.49
CA ALA A 4 8.20 12.93 16.67
C ALA A 4 7.82 12.91 18.16
N LEU A 5 8.35 11.95 18.93
CA LEU A 5 8.08 11.89 20.37
C LEU A 5 8.62 13.10 21.12
N SER A 6 9.81 13.60 20.76
CA SER A 6 10.38 14.82 21.33
C SER A 6 9.50 16.05 21.08
N GLY A 7 8.78 16.12 19.95
CA GLY A 7 7.83 17.19 19.67
C GLY A 7 6.62 17.21 20.62
N LEU A 8 6.33 16.10 21.31
CA LEU A 8 5.23 16.00 22.27
C LEU A 8 5.62 16.44 23.68
N LEU A 9 6.92 16.66 23.95
CA LEU A 9 7.38 17.14 25.25
C LEU A 9 6.77 18.50 25.58
N GLY A 10 6.26 18.64 26.80
CA GLY A 10 5.59 19.85 27.29
C GLY A 10 4.07 19.86 27.07
N TRP A 11 3.51 18.88 26.36
CA TRP A 11 2.05 18.75 26.28
C TRP A 11 1.49 18.28 27.63
N LYS A 12 0.77 19.18 28.32
CA LYS A 12 0.16 18.91 29.62
C LYS A 12 -0.90 17.80 29.53
N ASP A 13 -0.89 16.88 30.50
CA ASP A 13 -1.87 15.79 30.65
C ASP A 13 -1.96 14.86 29.43
N LEU A 14 -0.88 14.76 28.64
CA LEU A 14 -0.81 13.90 27.46
C LEU A 14 -0.46 12.44 27.82
N GLN A 15 -1.25 11.50 27.32
CA GLN A 15 -0.87 10.09 27.21
C GLN A 15 -0.66 9.73 25.73
N VAL A 16 0.49 9.13 25.42
CA VAL A 16 0.83 8.72 24.05
C VAL A 16 0.59 7.23 23.89
N ILE A 17 -0.24 6.87 22.90
CA ILE A 17 -0.49 5.48 22.55
C ILE A 17 0.31 5.10 21.31
N LEU A 18 1.08 4.01 21.41
CA LEU A 18 1.86 3.46 20.30
C LEU A 18 1.38 2.05 19.96
N THR A 19 1.26 1.73 18.67
CA THR A 19 0.89 0.38 18.21
C THR A 19 2.05 -0.62 18.27
N LYS A 20 3.27 -0.11 18.46
CA LYS A 20 4.51 -0.88 18.60
C LYS A 20 5.44 -0.16 19.57
N ALA A 21 6.21 -0.93 20.34
CA ALA A 21 7.25 -0.38 21.20
C ALA A 21 8.25 0.49 20.41
N PRO A 22 8.56 1.71 20.87
CA PRO A 22 9.47 2.61 20.19
C PRO A 22 10.92 2.24 20.52
N VAL A 23 11.39 1.12 19.99
CA VAL A 23 12.78 0.64 20.17
C VAL A 23 13.52 0.57 18.84
N ASP A 24 14.84 0.77 18.87
CA ASP A 24 15.73 0.57 17.73
C ASP A 24 15.98 -0.93 17.45
N LYS A 25 16.96 -1.25 16.60
CA LYS A 25 17.26 -2.66 16.25
C LYS A 25 17.97 -3.38 17.39
N GLU A 26 18.66 -2.63 18.23
CA GLU A 26 19.44 -3.06 19.36
C GLU A 26 18.59 -3.18 20.64
N GLY A 27 17.34 -2.70 20.60
CA GLY A 27 16.38 -2.74 21.70
C GLY A 27 16.40 -1.51 22.59
N ASN A 28 17.18 -0.48 22.24
CA ASN A 28 17.23 0.77 23.00
C ASN A 28 15.96 1.59 22.77
N SER A 29 15.50 2.27 23.82
CA SER A 29 14.34 3.16 23.73
C SER A 29 14.64 4.35 22.80
N LEU A 30 13.71 4.62 21.88
CA LEU A 30 13.68 5.81 21.04
C LEU A 30 12.85 6.94 21.67
N ALA A 31 12.21 6.68 22.80
CA ALA A 31 11.38 7.65 23.49
C ALA A 31 12.21 8.52 24.44
N PRO A 32 12.02 9.86 24.44
CA PRO A 32 12.59 10.73 25.46
C PRO A 32 11.95 10.46 26.83
N GLU A 33 12.69 10.79 27.89
CA GLU A 33 12.15 10.78 29.25
C GLU A 33 11.03 11.81 29.42
N GLY A 34 10.07 11.53 30.31
CA GLY A 34 8.99 12.48 30.65
C GLY A 34 7.70 12.36 29.84
N LEU A 35 7.58 11.38 28.94
CA LEU A 35 6.31 11.05 28.28
C LEU A 35 5.61 9.86 28.97
N ASP A 36 4.30 9.97 29.21
CA ASP A 36 3.46 8.83 29.56
C ASP A 36 3.15 8.02 28.29
N LEU A 37 3.85 6.90 28.12
CA LEU A 37 3.75 6.04 26.95
C LEU A 37 3.02 4.74 27.28
N LYS A 38 2.05 4.37 26.45
CA LYS A 38 1.40 3.05 26.50
C LYS A 38 1.46 2.39 25.13
N VAL A 39 1.97 1.16 25.09
CA VAL A 39 1.96 0.34 23.90
C VAL A 39 0.68 -0.50 23.90
N ALA A 40 -0.15 -0.34 22.88
CA ALA A 40 -1.40 -1.08 22.73
C ALA A 40 -1.55 -1.63 21.31
N ARG A 41 -1.85 -2.93 21.19
CA ARG A 41 -2.20 -3.56 19.92
C ARG A 41 -3.70 -3.74 19.85
N TYR A 42 -4.34 -3.02 18.94
CA TYR A 42 -5.77 -3.12 18.69
C TYR A 42 -6.03 -3.03 17.19
N PHE A 43 -6.98 -3.83 16.70
CA PHE A 43 -7.43 -3.78 15.32
C PHE A 43 -8.92 -4.10 15.26
N PRO A 44 -9.74 -3.36 14.50
CA PRO A 44 -9.37 -2.19 13.66
C PRO A 44 -9.34 -0.86 14.44
N LEU A 45 -8.31 -0.03 14.21
CA LEU A 45 -8.16 1.27 14.89
C LEU A 45 -9.30 2.25 14.59
N ALA A 46 -9.90 2.16 13.41
CA ALA A 46 -11.05 2.98 12.99
C ALA A 46 -12.19 3.04 14.03
N LYS A 47 -12.37 1.99 14.85
CA LYS A 47 -13.40 1.95 15.91
C LYS A 47 -13.14 2.87 17.10
N VAL A 48 -11.91 3.33 17.26
CA VAL A 48 -11.44 4.06 18.45
C VAL A 48 -10.73 5.36 18.11
N LEU A 49 -10.75 5.81 16.84
CA LEU A 49 -10.05 7.04 16.43
C LEU A 49 -10.54 8.27 17.19
N HIS A 50 -11.84 8.38 17.47
CA HIS A 50 -12.41 9.49 18.25
C HIS A 50 -11.99 9.53 19.72
N ALA A 51 -11.24 8.54 20.20
CA ALA A 51 -10.64 8.57 21.54
C ALA A 51 -9.32 9.38 21.59
N PHE A 52 -8.82 9.87 20.44
CA PHE A 52 -7.55 10.57 20.34
C PHE A 52 -7.75 12.04 19.95
N ASP A 53 -7.05 12.94 20.66
CA ASP A 53 -7.06 14.37 20.36
C ASP A 53 -6.22 14.73 19.13
N ALA A 54 -5.23 13.90 18.80
CA ALA A 54 -4.36 14.09 17.64
C ALA A 54 -3.66 12.78 17.23
N GLY A 55 -3.14 12.76 15.99
CA GLY A 55 -2.40 11.63 15.43
C GLY A 55 -1.05 12.03 14.83
N ILE A 56 -0.10 11.09 14.87
CA ILE A 56 1.14 11.15 14.08
C ILE A 56 1.17 9.87 13.26
N CYS A 57 1.15 10.01 11.93
CA CYS A 57 0.99 8.86 11.05
C CYS A 57 1.90 8.96 9.82
N ALA A 58 2.25 7.81 9.27
CA ALA A 58 2.77 7.77 7.91
C ALA A 58 1.64 8.11 6.93
N THR A 59 1.96 8.84 5.86
CA THR A 59 0.95 9.32 4.90
C THR A 59 0.54 8.28 3.87
N GLY A 60 0.35 7.04 4.31
CA GLY A 60 -0.14 5.95 3.47
C GLY A 60 -1.65 6.04 3.23
N TYR A 61 -2.14 5.28 2.24
CA TYR A 61 -3.55 5.24 1.87
C TYR A 61 -4.49 5.07 3.08
N ASN A 62 -4.29 4.03 3.89
CA ASN A 62 -5.18 3.76 5.03
C ASN A 62 -5.14 4.89 6.06
N GLY A 63 -3.94 5.38 6.43
CA GLY A 63 -3.79 6.40 7.46
C GLY A 63 -4.54 7.70 7.10
N VAL A 64 -4.43 8.13 5.84
CA VAL A 64 -5.14 9.32 5.35
C VAL A 64 -6.66 9.09 5.33
N HIS A 65 -7.10 7.96 4.79
CA HIS A 65 -8.54 7.67 4.65
C HIS A 65 -9.22 7.26 5.96
N GLU A 66 -8.47 6.98 7.02
CA GLU A 66 -9.01 6.72 8.36
C GLU A 66 -9.00 7.99 9.23
N LEU A 67 -7.88 8.74 9.26
CA LEU A 67 -7.71 9.87 10.18
C LEU A 67 -8.48 11.12 9.74
N LEU A 68 -8.46 11.46 8.44
CA LEU A 68 -9.10 12.69 7.97
C LEU A 68 -10.63 12.62 8.10
N PRO A 69 -11.33 11.56 7.65
CA PRO A 69 -12.78 11.48 7.84
C PRO A 69 -13.20 11.36 9.31
N ALA A 70 -12.33 10.79 10.17
CA ALA A 70 -12.53 10.80 11.62
C ALA A 70 -12.22 12.17 12.27
N GLN A 71 -11.83 13.17 11.48
CA GLN A 71 -11.54 14.54 11.88
C GLN A 71 -10.43 14.64 12.93
N ILE A 72 -9.47 13.71 12.89
CA ILE A 72 -8.36 13.65 13.84
C ILE A 72 -7.24 14.59 13.37
N PRO A 73 -6.89 15.64 14.14
CA PRO A 73 -5.77 16.52 13.84
C PRO A 73 -4.48 15.72 13.71
N THR A 74 -3.85 15.75 12.53
CA THR A 74 -2.77 14.81 12.21
C THR A 74 -1.52 15.51 11.70
N VAL A 75 -0.36 15.07 12.19
CA VAL A 75 0.93 15.31 11.54
C VAL A 75 1.31 14.09 10.72
N PHE A 76 1.50 14.32 9.42
CA PHE A 76 1.90 13.32 8.46
C PHE A 76 3.41 13.36 8.23
N VAL A 77 4.05 12.22 8.46
CA VAL A 77 5.49 11.99 8.21
C VAL A 77 5.62 10.90 7.15
N SER A 78 5.89 11.32 5.91
CA SER A 78 5.92 10.42 4.75
C SER A 78 6.94 9.29 4.90
N ASN A 79 6.55 8.05 4.58
CA ASN A 79 7.49 6.96 4.38
C ASN A 79 7.87 6.86 2.90
N ILE A 80 9.13 7.13 2.59
CA ILE A 80 9.65 7.15 1.21
C ILE A 80 10.01 5.76 0.66
N ARG A 81 9.63 4.68 1.35
CA ARG A 81 9.87 3.31 0.91
C ARG A 81 8.62 2.72 0.25
N GLY A 82 8.80 2.10 -0.92
CA GLY A 82 7.74 1.37 -1.62
C GLY A 82 7.26 2.06 -2.88
N THR A 83 6.09 1.65 -3.38
CA THR A 83 5.48 2.17 -4.61
C THR A 83 4.46 3.28 -4.37
N ASP A 84 4.16 3.60 -3.11
CA ASP A 84 3.17 4.61 -2.72
C ASP A 84 3.82 5.98 -2.58
N ASP A 85 3.32 6.99 -3.31
CA ASP A 85 3.77 8.38 -3.21
C ASP A 85 3.10 9.08 -2.02
N GLN A 86 3.57 8.73 -0.82
CA GLN A 86 3.09 9.32 0.44
C GLN A 86 3.38 10.82 0.54
N GLU A 87 4.44 11.25 -0.13
CA GLU A 87 4.97 12.60 -0.01
C GLU A 87 4.14 13.60 -0.83
N ALA A 88 3.71 13.23 -2.04
CA ALA A 88 2.70 13.99 -2.77
C ALA A 88 1.38 14.09 -1.99
N ARG A 89 0.95 12.99 -1.35
CA ARG A 89 -0.27 12.96 -0.53
C ARG A 89 -0.16 13.88 0.69
N ALA A 90 0.97 13.88 1.38
CA ALA A 90 1.22 14.74 2.54
C ALA A 90 1.18 16.21 2.18
N ARG A 91 1.81 16.59 1.05
CA ARG A 91 1.75 17.96 0.52
C ARG A 91 0.31 18.36 0.22
N TRP A 92 -0.44 17.53 -0.50
CA TRP A 92 -1.83 17.82 -0.79
C TRP A 92 -2.67 18.01 0.49
N CYS A 93 -2.53 17.13 1.49
CA CYS A 93 -3.25 17.29 2.75
C CYS A 93 -2.90 18.61 3.46
N ASN A 94 -1.63 19.01 3.41
CA ASN A 94 -1.14 20.24 4.03
C ASN A 94 -1.58 21.49 3.29
N ASP A 95 -1.46 21.51 1.96
CA ASP A 95 -1.78 22.67 1.13
C ASP A 95 -3.27 23.04 1.20
N PHE A 96 -4.13 22.05 1.44
CA PHE A 96 -5.57 22.25 1.64
C PHE A 96 -5.98 22.37 3.12
N GLY A 97 -5.03 22.31 4.06
CA GLY A 97 -5.27 22.52 5.49
C GLY A 97 -5.88 21.35 6.25
N PHE A 98 -5.91 20.14 5.68
CA PHE A 98 -6.45 18.95 6.34
C PHE A 98 -5.50 18.33 7.37
N ALA A 99 -4.19 18.51 7.20
CA ALA A 99 -3.18 17.96 8.10
C ALA A 99 -1.90 18.79 8.07
N LEU A 100 -1.03 18.62 9.06
CA LEU A 100 0.33 19.15 9.00
C LEU A 100 1.23 18.18 8.26
N ARG A 101 2.06 18.67 7.34
CA ARG A 101 3.17 17.90 6.75
C ARG A 101 4.46 18.20 7.50
N ALA A 102 5.18 17.14 7.85
CA ALA A 102 6.58 17.22 8.24
C ALA A 102 7.48 16.65 7.14
N ASP A 103 8.63 17.29 6.89
CA ASP A 103 9.67 16.75 6.03
C ASP A 103 10.34 15.56 6.72
N GLN A 104 10.14 14.38 6.15
CA GLN A 104 10.72 13.14 6.69
C GLN A 104 12.26 13.13 6.69
N ALA A 105 12.91 13.97 5.88
CA ALA A 105 14.37 14.10 5.84
C ALA A 105 14.91 15.06 6.94
N ASP A 106 14.06 15.85 7.57
CA ASP A 106 14.44 16.86 8.56
C ASP A 106 13.85 16.54 9.94
N LEU A 107 14.71 16.04 10.84
CA LEU A 107 14.32 15.71 12.21
C LEU A 107 13.87 16.95 13.02
N ALA A 108 14.41 18.12 12.74
CA ALA A 108 14.02 19.35 13.41
C ALA A 108 12.63 19.80 12.95
N ASP A 109 12.34 19.72 11.64
CA ASP A 109 11.00 20.00 11.12
C ASP A 109 9.96 19.02 11.68
N ILE A 110 10.24 17.72 11.73
CA ILE A 110 9.35 16.73 12.38
C ILE A 110 9.04 17.14 13.82
N THR A 111 10.07 17.48 14.59
CA THR A 111 9.90 17.90 16.00
C THR A 111 9.02 19.16 16.08
N ALA A 112 9.29 20.15 15.24
CA ALA A 112 8.53 21.40 15.21
C ALA A 112 7.07 21.21 14.82
N LYS A 113 6.79 20.42 13.77
CA LYS A 113 5.43 20.13 13.30
C LYS A 113 4.63 19.32 14.31
N VAL A 114 5.24 18.35 14.96
CA VAL A 114 4.57 17.61 16.05
C VAL A 114 4.28 18.51 17.23
N LYS A 115 5.18 19.42 17.58
CA LYS A 115 4.95 20.40 18.65
C LYS A 115 3.74 21.30 18.39
N MET A 116 3.42 21.59 17.14
CA MET A 116 2.21 22.36 16.80
C MET A 116 0.92 21.67 17.24
N LEU A 117 0.90 20.34 17.38
CA LEU A 117 -0.29 19.63 17.88
C LEU A 117 -0.64 19.98 19.33
N GLN A 118 0.29 20.55 20.10
CA GLN A 118 0.02 21.01 21.47
C GLN A 118 -0.95 22.20 21.49
N ASP A 119 -0.99 22.99 20.42
CA ASP A 119 -1.87 24.15 20.29
C ASP A 119 -3.33 23.72 20.01
N PRO A 120 -4.29 24.02 20.90
CA PRO A 120 -5.69 23.67 20.70
C PRO A 120 -6.31 24.34 19.46
N GLU A 121 -5.88 25.54 19.08
CA GLU A 121 -6.42 26.23 17.90
C GLU A 121 -5.95 25.56 16.60
N VAL A 122 -4.70 25.08 16.57
CA VAL A 122 -4.20 24.27 15.44
C VAL A 122 -5.02 22.98 15.32
N ARG A 123 -5.25 22.29 16.44
CA ARG A 123 -6.06 21.05 16.42
C ARG A 123 -7.48 21.31 15.93
N LYS A 124 -8.13 22.35 16.47
CA LYS A 124 -9.47 22.75 16.07
C LYS A 124 -9.55 23.08 14.58
N HIS A 125 -8.63 23.89 14.06
CA HIS A 125 -8.59 24.24 12.64
C HIS A 125 -8.49 23.02 11.73
N LEU A 126 -7.58 22.09 12.03
CA LEU A 126 -7.40 20.86 11.24
C LEU A 126 -8.65 19.98 11.26
N SER A 127 -9.28 19.84 12.44
CA SER A 127 -10.51 19.05 12.61
C SER A 127 -11.68 19.67 11.83
N GLU A 128 -11.87 20.99 11.94
CA GLU A 128 -12.89 21.74 11.19
C GLU A 128 -12.68 21.64 9.67
N LYS A 129 -11.43 21.76 9.20
CA LYS A 129 -11.11 21.57 7.79
C LYS A 129 -11.43 20.16 7.31
N CYS A 130 -11.13 19.14 8.11
CA CYS A 130 -11.49 17.76 7.80
C CYS A 130 -13.00 17.54 7.72
N ALA A 131 -13.80 18.30 8.46
CA ALA A 131 -15.27 18.23 8.38
C ALA A 131 -15.84 18.75 7.04
N GLU A 132 -15.05 19.47 6.24
CA GLU A 132 -15.41 19.90 4.88
C GLU A 132 -15.23 18.78 3.84
N LEU A 133 -14.61 17.65 4.21
CA LEU A 133 -14.44 16.51 3.30
C LEU A 133 -15.79 15.85 2.98
N PRO A 134 -15.96 15.27 1.78
CA PRO A 134 -17.15 14.53 1.44
C PRO A 134 -17.38 13.34 2.39
N ASP A 135 -18.65 13.00 2.60
CA ASP A 135 -19.03 11.81 3.36
C ASP A 135 -18.40 10.54 2.76
N THR A 136 -18.14 9.56 3.62
CA THR A 136 -17.52 8.28 3.22
C THR A 136 -18.54 7.31 2.59
N THR A 137 -19.30 7.78 1.60
CA THR A 137 -20.38 7.05 0.92
C THR A 137 -19.95 6.22 -0.29
N GLY A 138 -18.65 6.23 -0.62
CA GLY A 138 -18.13 5.59 -1.84
C GLY A 138 -18.52 4.12 -2.02
N GLY A 139 -18.63 3.35 -0.92
CA GLY A 139 -19.10 1.96 -0.98
C GLY A 139 -20.55 1.84 -1.44
N GLN A 140 -21.44 2.68 -0.92
CA GLN A 140 -22.84 2.74 -1.32
C GLN A 140 -23.00 3.26 -2.76
N GLU A 141 -22.21 4.26 -3.14
CA GLU A 141 -22.21 4.81 -4.50
C GLU A 141 -21.80 3.76 -5.54
N ILE A 142 -20.71 3.01 -5.27
CA ILE A 142 -20.27 1.91 -6.12
C ILE A 142 -21.34 0.81 -6.19
N ALA A 143 -21.94 0.43 -5.05
CA ALA A 143 -23.00 -0.56 -5.03
C ALA A 143 -24.20 -0.13 -5.89
N ASN A 144 -24.61 1.14 -5.80
CA ASN A 144 -25.69 1.71 -6.61
C ASN A 144 -25.33 1.71 -8.11
N MET A 145 -24.11 2.12 -8.47
CA MET A 145 -23.64 2.10 -9.86
C MET A 145 -23.63 0.68 -10.44
N LEU A 146 -23.11 -0.30 -9.69
CA LEU A 146 -23.08 -1.70 -10.10
C LEU A 146 -24.49 -2.28 -10.24
N TYR A 147 -25.40 -1.95 -9.32
CA TYR A 147 -26.80 -2.36 -9.39
C TYR A 147 -27.48 -1.80 -10.63
N GLN A 148 -27.28 -0.52 -10.94
CA GLN A 148 -27.80 0.10 -12.17
C GLN A 148 -27.23 -0.56 -13.42
N LEU A 149 -25.93 -0.84 -13.48
CA LEU A 149 -25.31 -1.53 -14.61
C LEU A 149 -25.86 -2.95 -14.81
N ALA A 150 -26.16 -3.65 -13.73
CA ALA A 150 -26.70 -5.01 -13.77
C ALA A 150 -28.18 -5.06 -14.16
N THR A 151 -28.97 -4.06 -13.76
CA THR A 151 -30.43 -4.02 -13.97
C THR A 151 -30.88 -3.17 -15.14
N ALA A 152 -29.99 -2.31 -15.68
CA ALA A 152 -30.28 -1.51 -16.84
C ALA A 152 -30.78 -2.42 -17.99
N PRO A 153 -31.91 -2.08 -18.62
CA PRO A 153 -32.41 -2.85 -19.76
C PRO A 153 -31.29 -2.91 -20.80
N LYS A 154 -30.94 -4.12 -21.24
CA LYS A 154 -29.91 -4.30 -22.27
C LYS A 154 -30.24 -3.35 -23.41
N GLY A 155 -29.37 -2.35 -23.61
CA GLY A 155 -29.51 -1.41 -24.72
C GLY A 155 -29.74 -2.21 -26.00
N LYS A 156 -30.57 -1.67 -26.93
CA LYS A 156 -30.81 -2.31 -28.23
C LYS A 156 -29.48 -2.83 -28.75
N LYS A 157 -29.37 -4.16 -28.92
CA LYS A 157 -28.14 -4.79 -29.40
C LYS A 157 -27.70 -3.97 -30.62
N ALA A 158 -26.44 -3.53 -30.63
CA ALA A 158 -25.88 -2.86 -31.80
C ALA A 158 -26.28 -3.68 -33.02
N SER A 159 -26.76 -3.01 -34.08
CA SER A 159 -27.17 -3.72 -35.30
C SER A 159 -26.06 -4.70 -35.69
N GLY A 160 -26.42 -5.88 -36.22
CA GLY A 160 -25.43 -6.92 -36.52
C GLY A 160 -24.25 -6.42 -37.36
N LEU A 161 -24.45 -5.34 -38.10
CA LEU A 161 -23.46 -4.64 -38.91
C LEU A 161 -22.48 -3.82 -38.05
N THR A 162 -22.95 -3.06 -37.06
CA THR A 162 -22.10 -2.34 -36.09
C THR A 162 -21.28 -3.32 -35.25
N TYR A 163 -21.87 -4.44 -34.82
CA TYR A 163 -21.14 -5.47 -34.07
C TYR A 163 -20.03 -6.11 -34.92
N LYS A 164 -20.29 -6.45 -36.19
CA LYS A 164 -19.28 -6.94 -37.12
C LYS A 164 -18.17 -5.92 -37.38
N ARG A 165 -18.51 -4.64 -37.54
CA ARG A 165 -17.54 -3.54 -37.70
C ARG A 165 -16.63 -3.43 -36.48
N LEU A 166 -17.18 -3.48 -35.27
CA LEU A 166 -16.41 -3.45 -34.02
C LEU A 166 -15.50 -4.67 -33.86
N LEU A 167 -15.94 -5.87 -34.26
CA LEU A 167 -15.08 -7.06 -34.26
C LEU A 167 -13.90 -6.94 -35.22
N VAL A 168 -14.12 -6.40 -36.42
CA VAL A 168 -13.04 -6.13 -37.39
C VAL A 168 -12.07 -5.08 -36.85
N GLN A 169 -12.59 -4.00 -36.25
CA GLN A 169 -11.79 -2.96 -35.62
C GLN A 169 -10.99 -3.49 -34.41
N ASP A 170 -11.58 -4.36 -33.59
CA ASP A 170 -10.88 -5.02 -32.47
C ASP A 170 -9.77 -5.94 -32.99
N ARG A 171 -10.01 -6.67 -34.09
CA ARG A 171 -8.98 -7.53 -34.71
C ARG A 171 -7.80 -6.71 -35.24
N ILE A 172 -8.06 -5.60 -35.93
CA ILE A 172 -7.04 -4.69 -36.44
C ILE A 172 -6.29 -4.02 -35.29
N SER A 173 -7.03 -3.51 -34.29
CA SER A 173 -6.44 -2.81 -33.15
C SER A 173 -5.64 -3.75 -32.23
N ARG A 174 -6.05 -5.00 -32.05
CA ARG A 174 -5.24 -6.06 -31.40
C ARG A 174 -3.97 -6.36 -32.19
N GLY A 175 -4.04 -6.41 -33.52
CA GLY A 175 -2.87 -6.57 -34.38
C GLY A 175 -1.86 -5.43 -34.18
N SER A 176 -2.33 -4.18 -34.22
CA SER A 176 -1.47 -3.02 -33.96
C SER A 176 -0.96 -2.94 -32.53
N ARG A 177 -1.78 -3.32 -31.52
CA ARG A 177 -1.32 -3.40 -30.12
C ARG A 177 -0.20 -4.42 -29.96
N HIS A 178 -0.29 -5.55 -30.63
CA HIS A 178 0.76 -6.56 -30.60
C HIS A 178 2.07 -6.03 -31.19
N VAL A 179 2.00 -5.31 -32.33
CA VAL A 179 3.15 -4.67 -32.96
C VAL A 179 3.75 -3.56 -32.08
N ILE A 180 2.90 -2.71 -31.47
CA ILE A 180 3.34 -1.66 -30.54
C ILE A 180 4.01 -2.29 -29.32
N MET A 181 3.43 -3.34 -28.73
CA MET A 181 4.01 -4.05 -27.58
C MET A 181 5.33 -4.75 -27.95
N LEU A 182 5.44 -5.30 -29.16
CA LEU A 182 6.71 -5.82 -29.68
C LEU A 182 7.78 -4.71 -29.77
N GLY A 183 7.41 -3.54 -30.29
CA GLY A 183 8.29 -2.37 -30.36
C GLY A 183 8.72 -1.88 -28.97
N LEU A 184 7.78 -1.68 -28.06
CA LEU A 184 8.04 -1.28 -26.67
C LEU A 184 8.92 -2.31 -25.95
N ARG A 185 8.69 -3.61 -26.17
CA ARG A 185 9.54 -4.67 -25.59
C ARG A 185 10.96 -4.62 -26.14
N ARG A 186 11.14 -4.38 -27.44
CA ARG A 186 12.48 -4.22 -28.05
C ARG A 186 13.19 -2.98 -27.49
N LEU A 187 12.49 -1.85 -27.39
CA LEU A 187 13.02 -0.63 -26.78
C LEU A 187 13.41 -0.85 -25.31
N ALA A 188 12.57 -1.53 -24.53
CA ALA A 188 12.88 -1.87 -23.14
C ALA A 188 14.11 -2.78 -23.01
N LEU A 189 14.32 -3.72 -23.94
CA LEU A 189 15.54 -4.55 -23.97
C LEU A 189 16.80 -3.74 -24.31
N VAL A 190 16.71 -2.79 -25.24
CA VAL A 190 17.82 -1.86 -25.55
C VAL A 190 18.13 -0.98 -24.35
N TYR A 191 17.10 -0.41 -23.70
CA TYR A 191 17.26 0.36 -22.48
C TYR A 191 17.91 -0.48 -21.36
N ARG A 192 17.46 -1.72 -21.18
CA ARG A 192 18.03 -2.66 -20.20
C ARG A 192 19.46 -3.07 -20.50
N PHE A 193 19.86 -3.08 -21.78
CA PHE A 193 21.26 -3.30 -22.17
C PHE A 193 22.15 -2.13 -21.75
N LEU A 194 21.66 -0.89 -21.91
CA LEU A 194 22.38 0.32 -21.50
C LEU A 194 22.33 0.57 -19.98
N HIS A 195 21.26 0.15 -19.31
CA HIS A 195 21.03 0.29 -17.88
C HIS A 195 20.69 -1.07 -17.25
N PRO A 196 21.69 -1.94 -17.02
CA PRO A 196 21.46 -3.26 -16.45
C PRO A 196 20.88 -3.13 -15.03
N HIS A 197 19.80 -3.88 -14.75
CA HIS A 197 19.24 -3.95 -13.41
C HIS A 197 20.27 -4.49 -12.41
N ILE A 198 20.39 -3.82 -11.26
CA ILE A 198 21.08 -4.35 -10.09
C ILE A 198 20.33 -5.63 -9.68
N LYS A 199 21.02 -6.77 -9.73
CA LYS A 199 20.44 -8.06 -9.30
C LYS A 199 20.39 -8.07 -7.77
N VAL A 200 19.22 -7.81 -7.19
CA VAL A 200 19.02 -7.74 -5.72
C VAL A 200 18.57 -9.08 -5.12
N GLN A 201 18.17 -10.06 -5.95
CA GLN A 201 17.77 -11.39 -5.48
C GLN A 201 18.09 -12.46 -6.53
N GLU A 202 18.94 -13.42 -6.16
CA GLU A 202 19.09 -14.68 -6.87
C GLU A 202 18.05 -15.66 -6.30
N ILE A 203 17.00 -15.93 -7.07
CA ILE A 203 16.01 -16.97 -6.75
C ILE A 203 16.68 -18.30 -7.08
N ASP A 204 16.64 -19.23 -6.13
CA ASP A 204 17.20 -20.56 -6.30
C ASP A 204 16.41 -21.33 -7.37
N GLN A 205 17.11 -22.12 -8.17
CA GLN A 205 16.56 -22.80 -9.35
C GLN A 205 15.83 -24.09 -8.98
N ALA A 206 15.67 -24.36 -7.68
CA ALA A 206 15.00 -25.53 -7.16
C ALA A 206 13.52 -25.59 -7.60
N PRO A 207 12.97 -26.81 -7.77
CA PRO A 207 11.54 -27.01 -8.01
C PRO A 207 10.68 -26.26 -6.97
N PRO A 208 9.54 -25.67 -7.39
CA PRO A 208 8.66 -24.97 -6.46
C PRO A 208 8.16 -25.93 -5.38
N VAL A 209 8.14 -25.44 -4.14
CA VAL A 209 7.54 -26.14 -3.01
C VAL A 209 6.03 -25.91 -3.07
N PHE A 210 5.27 -26.99 -3.06
CA PHE A 210 3.82 -26.94 -2.98
C PHE A 210 3.36 -27.29 -1.57
N GLY A 211 2.45 -26.50 -1.00
CA GLY A 211 1.93 -26.79 0.33
C GLY A 211 0.67 -26.00 0.65
N ASP A 212 -0.07 -26.47 1.64
CA ASP A 212 -1.35 -25.91 2.09
C ASP A 212 -1.26 -25.30 3.50
N GLN A 213 -0.05 -24.94 3.94
CA GLN A 213 0.19 -24.35 5.26
C GLN A 213 -0.63 -23.06 5.43
N THR A 214 -1.21 -22.86 6.61
CA THR A 214 -2.09 -21.72 6.89
C THR A 214 -1.58 -20.86 8.05
N THR A 215 -0.59 -21.32 8.80
CA THR A 215 -0.05 -20.59 9.95
C THR A 215 1.11 -19.68 9.54
N ALA A 216 1.21 -18.52 10.18
CA ALA A 216 2.28 -17.57 9.91
C ALA A 216 3.68 -18.14 10.22
N ALA A 217 3.77 -19.03 11.23
CA ALA A 217 5.04 -19.67 11.61
C ALA A 217 5.57 -20.60 10.51
N GLU A 218 4.67 -21.32 9.83
CA GLU A 218 5.02 -22.22 8.73
C GLU A 218 5.25 -21.49 7.41
N LEU A 219 4.45 -20.43 7.15
CA LEU A 219 4.52 -19.67 5.90
C LEU A 219 5.73 -18.73 5.82
N HIS A 220 6.14 -18.13 6.94
CA HIS A 220 7.27 -17.19 6.96
C HIS A 220 8.57 -17.75 6.36
N PRO A 221 9.05 -18.95 6.74
CA PRO A 221 10.27 -19.50 6.16
C PRO A 221 10.10 -19.81 4.66
N LEU A 222 8.92 -20.27 4.22
CA LEU A 222 8.65 -20.59 2.81
C LEU A 222 8.66 -19.33 1.93
N ILE A 223 7.99 -18.25 2.38
CA ILE A 223 7.90 -16.98 1.65
C ILE A 223 9.24 -16.25 1.59
N LYS A 224 10.06 -16.34 2.65
CA LYS A 224 11.38 -15.71 2.70
C LYS A 224 12.49 -16.54 2.07
N SER A 225 12.22 -17.81 1.75
CA SER A 225 13.22 -18.66 1.11
C SER A 225 13.54 -18.18 -0.31
N SER A 226 14.70 -18.60 -0.82
CA SER A 226 15.08 -18.39 -2.21
C SER A 226 14.31 -19.32 -3.18
N THR A 227 13.58 -20.31 -2.66
CA THR A 227 12.78 -21.26 -3.45
C THR A 227 11.36 -20.76 -3.63
N ARG A 228 10.79 -20.98 -4.81
CA ARG A 228 9.40 -20.58 -5.09
C ARG A 228 8.43 -21.42 -4.27
N PHE A 229 7.42 -20.79 -3.69
CA PHE A 229 6.36 -21.46 -2.93
C PHE A 229 5.00 -21.26 -3.62
N GLU A 230 4.31 -22.36 -3.88
CA GLU A 230 2.96 -22.41 -4.46
C GLU A 230 1.98 -22.90 -3.41
N HIS A 231 1.11 -22.00 -2.94
CA HIS A 231 0.08 -22.36 -1.96
C HIS A 231 -1.06 -23.15 -2.64
N LEU A 232 -1.43 -24.27 -2.03
CA LEU A 232 -2.53 -25.12 -2.45
C LEU A 232 -3.72 -24.97 -1.50
N ILE A 233 -4.92 -25.10 -2.04
CA ILE A 233 -6.14 -25.18 -1.24
C ILE A 233 -6.12 -26.52 -0.49
N SER A 234 -6.28 -26.48 0.84
CA SER A 234 -6.30 -27.69 1.65
C SER A 234 -7.48 -28.59 1.26
N GLY A 235 -7.23 -29.89 1.15
CA GLY A 235 -8.23 -30.88 0.70
C GLY A 235 -8.62 -30.79 -0.78
N ALA A 236 -7.89 -30.02 -1.61
CA ALA A 236 -8.22 -29.90 -3.02
C ALA A 236 -8.01 -31.21 -3.81
N SER A 237 -8.73 -31.32 -4.93
CA SER A 237 -8.67 -32.49 -5.80
C SER A 237 -7.31 -32.67 -6.47
N ALA A 238 -7.00 -33.91 -6.86
CA ALA A 238 -5.79 -34.22 -7.63
C ALA A 238 -5.74 -33.45 -8.97
N SER A 239 -6.89 -33.18 -9.59
CA SER A 239 -6.97 -32.39 -10.83
C SER A 239 -6.60 -30.92 -10.61
N TYR A 240 -7.02 -30.32 -9.49
CA TYR A 240 -6.61 -28.98 -9.10
C TYR A 240 -5.10 -28.91 -8.91
N ARG A 241 -4.53 -29.84 -8.14
CA ARG A 241 -3.08 -29.89 -7.87
C ARG A 241 -2.28 -30.01 -9.17
N LYS A 242 -2.64 -30.96 -10.03
CA LYS A 242 -1.99 -31.13 -11.34
C LYS A 242 -2.05 -29.86 -12.17
N ARG A 243 -3.19 -29.17 -12.18
CA ARG A 243 -3.32 -27.90 -12.92
C ARG A 243 -2.43 -26.79 -12.34
N ARG A 244 -2.28 -26.71 -11.02
CA ARG A 244 -1.36 -25.77 -10.37
C ARG A 244 0.09 -26.07 -10.72
N GLU A 245 0.47 -27.34 -10.73
CA GLU A 245 1.81 -27.79 -11.13
C GLU A 245 2.09 -27.44 -12.60
N GLU A 246 1.14 -27.63 -13.52
CA GLU A 246 1.25 -27.22 -14.92
C GLU A 246 1.43 -25.69 -15.08
N ILE A 247 0.66 -24.90 -14.33
CA ILE A 247 0.76 -23.43 -14.35
C ILE A 247 2.12 -22.98 -13.82
N ALA A 248 2.55 -23.52 -12.67
CA ALA A 248 3.86 -23.24 -12.09
C ALA A 248 4.97 -23.61 -13.08
N PHE A 249 4.89 -24.78 -13.69
CA PHE A 249 5.84 -25.24 -14.69
C PHE A 249 5.90 -24.31 -15.91
N ALA A 250 4.75 -23.87 -16.44
CA ALA A 250 4.70 -22.94 -17.56
C ALA A 250 5.25 -21.54 -17.21
N ALA A 251 5.03 -21.09 -15.98
CA ALA A 251 5.50 -19.78 -15.51
C ALA A 251 7.01 -19.77 -15.19
N TYR A 252 7.54 -20.88 -14.68
CA TYR A 252 8.89 -20.97 -14.11
C TYR A 252 9.91 -21.69 -15.01
N GLY A 253 9.44 -22.51 -15.97
CA GLY A 253 10.28 -23.32 -16.85
C GLY A 253 10.86 -24.59 -16.20
N LYS A 254 11.53 -25.43 -17.00
CA LYS A 254 12.53 -26.40 -16.51
C LYS A 254 13.83 -25.62 -16.36
N GLU A 255 14.40 -25.56 -15.15
CA GLU A 255 15.76 -25.12 -14.83
C GLU A 255 16.47 -24.32 -15.94
N THR A 256 16.58 -23.00 -15.77
CA THR A 256 17.35 -22.17 -16.72
C THR A 256 18.71 -21.88 -16.11
N VAL A 257 19.70 -22.75 -16.38
CA VAL A 257 21.11 -22.46 -16.05
C VAL A 257 21.54 -21.23 -16.84
N ILE A 258 21.58 -20.07 -16.18
CA ILE A 258 22.25 -18.88 -16.72
C ILE A 258 23.67 -18.88 -16.17
N THR A 259 24.57 -19.54 -16.87
CA THR A 259 26.00 -19.40 -16.63
C THR A 259 26.39 -17.96 -16.97
N LYS A 260 26.91 -17.21 -15.99
CA LYS A 260 27.56 -15.92 -16.26
C LYS A 260 28.75 -16.17 -17.18
N THR A 261 28.66 -15.78 -18.44
CA THR A 261 29.86 -15.52 -19.24
C THR A 261 30.36 -14.13 -18.87
N LYS A 262 31.66 -14.00 -18.59
CA LYS A 262 32.33 -12.75 -18.21
C LYS A 262 32.09 -11.65 -19.25
#